data_AF-A0A2M8FLR7-F1
#
_entry.id   AF-A0A2M8FLR7-F1
#
_cell.length_a   1.000
_cell.length_b   1.000
_cell.length_c   1.000
_cell.angle_alpha   90.00
_cell.angle_beta   90.00
_cell.angle_gamma   90.00
#
_symmetry.space_group_name_H-M   'P 1'
#
loop_
_entity.id
_entity.type
_entity.pdbx_description
1 polymer ?
#
loop_
_entity_poly.entity_id
_entity_poly.type
_entity_poly.pdbx_seq_one_letter_code
_entity_poly.pdbx_strand_id
1 'polypeptide(L)' 'MNIEKTLAKLYNLQIFGMKFGLENIRKFLQLLGNPQNNLKCFHIAGSNGKGSTAS' A
#
# COMPACT_ATOMS: atom_id res chain seq x y z
N MET A 1 6.90 2.97 20.67
CA MET A 1 7.39 2.42 19.38
C MET A 1 8.37 3.42 18.80
N ASN A 2 9.63 3.05 18.56
CA ASN A 2 10.61 3.96 17.97
C ASN A 2 10.36 4.03 16.46
N ILE A 3 10.08 5.24 15.95
CA ILE A 3 9.71 5.48 14.54
C ILE A 3 10.85 5.06 13.60
N GLU A 4 12.09 5.42 13.90
CA GLU A 4 13.27 5.09 13.09
C GLU A 4 13.43 3.57 12.96
N LYS A 5 13.30 2.84 14.07
CA LYS A 5 13.39 1.38 14.07
C LYS A 5 12.27 0.74 13.25
N THR A 6 11.05 1.27 13.33
CA THR A 6 9.91 0.76 12.55
C THR A 6 10.09 1.03 11.06
N LEU A 7 10.55 2.23 10.69
CA LEU A 7 10.84 2.58 9.30
C LEU A 7 11.95 1.70 8.72
N ALA A 8 13.05 1.50 9.45
CA ALA A 8 14.14 0.62 9.02
C ALA A 8 13.65 -0.81 8.76
N LYS A 9 12.80 -1.35 9.67
CA LYS A 9 12.20 -2.67 9.48
C LYS A 9 11.31 -2.72 8.23
N LEU A 10 10.49 -1.69 7.99
CA LEU A 10 9.60 -1.62 6.84
C LEU A 10 10.38 -1.62 5.51
N TYR A 11 11.39 -0.77 5.39
CA TYR A 11 12.18 -0.67 4.16
C TYR A 11 13.00 -1.94 3.87
N ASN A 12 13.42 -2.68 4.90
CA ASN A 12 14.09 -3.97 4.73
C ASN A 12 13.18 -5.08 4.16
N LEU A 13 11.84 -4.90 4.17
CA LEU A 13 10.89 -5.84 3.56
C LEU A 13 10.66 -5.58 2.07
N GLN A 14 11.19 -4.48 1.53
CA GLN A 14 10.98 -4.10 0.14
C GLN A 14 11.74 -5.05 -0.79
N ILE A 15 11.01 -5.69 -1.71
CA ILE A 15 11.61 -6.47 -2.79
C ILE A 15 11.85 -5.53 -3.97
N PHE A 16 13.06 -5.52 -4.53
CA PHE A 16 13.38 -4.75 -5.72
C PHE A 16 12.84 -5.48 -6.97
N GLY A 17 11.83 -4.91 -7.63
CA GLY A 17 11.23 -5.44 -8.86
C GLY A 17 9.70 -5.29 -8.91
N MET A 18 9.11 -5.48 -10.10
CA MET A 18 7.64 -5.50 -10.24
C MET A 18 7.09 -6.87 -9.90
N LYS A 19 6.40 -6.97 -8.76
CA LYS A 19 5.56 -8.13 -8.45
C LYS A 19 4.15 -7.85 -8.95
N PHE A 20 3.76 -8.50 -10.03
CA PHE A 20 2.40 -8.46 -10.55
C PHE A 20 1.46 -9.34 -9.70
N GLY A 21 0.17 -9.05 -9.76
CA GLY A 21 -0.87 -9.77 -9.02
C GLY A 21 -1.20 -9.13 -7.67
N LEU A 22 -2.36 -9.48 -7.14
CA LEU A 22 -2.93 -8.92 -5.90
C LEU A 22 -3.15 -9.99 -4.82
N GLU A 23 -2.68 -11.21 -5.03
CA GLU A 23 -3.00 -12.38 -4.20
C GLU A 23 -2.50 -12.19 -2.77
N ASN A 24 -1.27 -11.70 -2.61
CA ASN A 24 -0.69 -11.46 -1.29
C ASN A 24 -1.45 -10.39 -0.52
N ILE A 25 -1.74 -9.25 -1.15
CA ILE A 25 -2.44 -8.15 -0.47
C ILE A 25 -3.90 -8.52 -0.18
N ARG A 26 -4.58 -9.26 -1.08
CA ARG A 26 -5.93 -9.77 -0.84
C ARG A 26 -5.98 -10.72 0.36
N LYS A 27 -5.04 -11.67 0.48
CA LYS A 27 -4.93 -12.57 1.65
C LYS A 27 -4.70 -11.77 2.94
N PHE A 28 -3.80 -10.79 2.90
CA PHE A 28 -3.54 -9.93 4.05
C PHE A 28 -4.77 -9.12 4.49
N LEU A 29 -5.46 -8.49 3.54
CA LEU A 29 -6.67 -7.72 3.82
C LEU A 29 -7.81 -8.60 4.34
N GLN A 30 -7.93 -9.85 3.87
CA GLN A 30 -8.89 -10.81 4.40
C GLN A 30 -8.65 -11.10 5.89
N LEU A 31 -7.40 -11.27 6.31
CA LEU A 31 -7.03 -11.44 7.73
C LEU A 31 -7.37 -10.22 8.58
N LEU A 32 -7.42 -9.04 7.97
CA LEU A 32 -7.79 -7.78 8.62
C LEU A 32 -9.29 -7.46 8.54
N GLY A 33 -10.12 -8.37 8.01
CA GLY A 33 -11.57 -8.16 7.90
C GLY A 33 -11.99 -7.31 6.70
N ASN A 34 -11.18 -7.24 5.65
CA ASN A 34 -11.44 -6.50 4.41
C ASN A 34 -11.77 -5.00 4.61
N PRO A 35 -10.93 -4.23 5.32
CA PRO A 35 -11.20 -2.82 5.61
C PRO A 35 -11.37 -1.97 4.34
N GLN A 36 -10.75 -2.36 3.23
CA GLN A 36 -10.86 -1.69 1.94
C GLN A 36 -12.30 -1.59 1.41
N ASN A 37 -13.19 -2.48 1.81
CA ASN A 37 -14.60 -2.49 1.36
C ASN A 37 -15.41 -1.34 1.98
N ASN A 38 -14.93 -0.74 3.08
CA ASN A 38 -15.63 0.30 3.81
C ASN A 38 -14.92 1.66 3.73
N LEU A 39 -13.84 1.76 2.94
CA LEU A 39 -13.11 3.01 2.74
C LEU A 39 -13.87 3.90 1.76
N LYS A 40 -14.18 5.13 2.19
CA LYS A 40 -14.57 6.21 1.27
C LYS A 40 -13.29 6.84 0.70
N CYS A 41 -12.90 6.47 -0.51
CA CYS A 41 -11.68 6.98 -1.14
C CYS A 41 -11.84 7.19 -2.65
N PHE A 42 -10.95 8.01 -3.21
CA PHE A 42 -10.78 8.18 -4.65
C PHE A 42 -9.55 7.39 -5.11
N HIS A 43 -9.69 6.60 -6.19
CA HIS A 43 -8.58 5.89 -6.80
C HIS A 43 -8.01 6.71 -7.96
N ILE A 44 -6.83 7.28 -7.79
CA ILE A 44 -6.18 8.15 -8.80
C ILE A 44 -5.04 7.37 -9.47
N ALA A 45 -5.13 7.20 -10.79
CA ALA A 45 -4.13 6.57 -11.63
C ALA A 45 -3.70 7.52 -12.78
N GLY A 46 -2.54 7.25 -13.40
CA GLY A 46 -2.00 8.04 -14.51
C GLY A 46 -0.48 8.05 -14.52
N SER A 47 0.16 8.32 -15.66
CA SER A 47 1.62 8.37 -15.74
C SER A 47 2.18 9.56 -14.95
N ASN A 48 1.57 10.74 -15.12
CA ASN A 48 1.96 11.99 -14.47
C ASN A 48 0.79 12.57 -13.66
N GLY A 49 1.06 13.52 -12.77
CA GLY A 49 0.02 14.34 -12.11
C GLY A 49 -0.73 13.70 -10.93
N LYS A 50 -0.64 12.37 -10.70
CA LYS A 50 -1.33 11.67 -9.59
C LYS A 50 -1.16 12.36 -8.23
N GLY A 51 0.06 12.81 -7.91
CA GLY A 51 0.37 13.49 -6.66
C GLY A 51 -0.29 14.87 -6.56
N SER A 52 -0.12 15.70 -7.61
CA SER A 52 -0.68 17.06 -7.66
C SER A 52 -2.21 17.09 -7.75
N THR A 53 -2.84 16.05 -8.30
CA THR A 53 -4.31 15.91 -8.33
C THR A 53 -4.88 15.48 -6.98
N ALA A 54 -4.08 14.80 -6.15
CA ALA A 54 -4.52 14.27 -4.85
C ALA A 54 -4.22 15.21 -3.66
N SER A 55 -3.42 16.25 -3.88
CA SER A 55 -3.07 17.27 -2.89
C SER A 55 -4.15 18.35 -2.78
#